data_AF-A0A8T4YYT6-F1
#
_entry.id   AF-A0A8T4YYT6-F1
#
_cell.length_a   1.000
_cell.length_b   1.000
_cell.length_c   1.000
_cell.angle_alpha   90.00
_cell.angle_beta   90.00
_cell.angle_gamma   90.00
#
_symmetry.space_group_name_H-M   'P 1'
#
loop_
_entity.id
_entity.type
_entity.pdbx_description
1 polymer ?
#
loop_
_entity_poly.entity_id
_entity_poly.type
_entity_poly.pdbx_seq_one_letter_code
_entity_poly.pdbx_strand_id
1 'polypeptide(L)'
;MEVDKRRRVDPALTKKQIGARVSTRILEGFNEIRRKEGLSLGEAVQALMETANDLGSIKHVRAAAESGRDRLQQKIRLALEAEINRFEAYYEDDRRDPPEETLGWKVRAGEARRMMEKIIDLVGEVTDPELTRKAHDLVVEASRFYGAH
;
A
#
# COMPACT_ATOMS: atom_id res chain seq x y z
N MET A 1 -10.44 56.73 37.60
CA MET A 1 -11.01 56.05 36.42
C MET A 1 -9.91 56.03 35.36
N GLU A 2 -9.25 54.89 35.12
CA GLU A 2 -9.71 53.80 34.24
C GLU A 2 -9.50 54.17 32.75
N VAL A 3 -8.87 53.43 31.83
CA VAL A 3 -8.04 52.20 31.79
C VAL A 3 -7.23 52.29 30.48
N ASP A 4 -6.03 51.73 30.54
CA ASP A 4 -5.07 51.45 29.48
C ASP A 4 -5.65 50.62 28.30
N LYS A 5 -5.24 50.92 27.05
CA LYS A 5 -5.40 49.99 25.91
C LYS A 5 -4.18 50.06 24.98
N ARG A 6 -3.02 49.65 25.49
CA ARG A 6 -2.00 48.99 24.65
C ARG A 6 -2.68 47.86 23.87
N ARG A 7 -2.57 47.93 22.53
CA ARG A 7 -2.92 46.87 21.58
C ARG A 7 -2.43 45.52 22.11
N ARG A 8 -3.35 44.70 22.62
CA ARG A 8 -3.09 43.29 22.90
C ARG A 8 -2.94 42.61 21.55
N VAL A 9 -1.76 42.06 21.31
CA VAL A 9 -1.58 41.00 20.33
C VAL A 9 -2.50 39.86 20.77
N ASP A 10 -3.41 39.41 19.90
CA ASP A 10 -4.28 38.28 20.20
C ASP A 10 -3.44 37.03 20.49
N PRO A 11 -3.50 36.45 21.69
CA PRO A 11 -2.79 35.21 22.03
C PRO A 11 -3.54 33.96 21.54
N ALA A 12 -4.58 34.12 20.73
CA ALA A 12 -5.45 33.05 20.28
C ALA A 12 -4.82 32.23 19.15
N LEU A 13 -3.70 31.57 19.43
CA LEU A 13 -3.26 30.28 18.86
C LEU A 13 -2.03 29.77 19.66
N THR A 14 -2.01 29.95 20.98
CA THR A 14 -1.09 29.19 21.83
C THR A 14 -1.40 27.71 21.61
N LYS A 15 -0.53 26.99 20.89
CA LYS A 15 -0.67 25.55 20.66
C LYS A 15 -0.82 24.87 22.03
N LYS A 16 -2.05 24.44 22.37
CA LYS A 16 -2.30 23.71 23.61
C LYS A 16 -1.53 22.40 23.52
N GLN A 17 -0.53 22.22 24.38
CA GLN A 17 0.17 20.94 24.48
C GLN A 17 -0.80 19.91 25.07
N ILE A 18 -1.22 18.95 24.23
CA ILE A 18 -2.01 17.79 24.64
C ILE A 18 -1.04 16.64 24.85
N GLY A 19 -0.78 16.27 26.11
CA GLY A 19 -0.02 15.07 26.46
C GLY A 19 -0.93 13.86 26.52
N ALA A 20 -1.04 13.10 25.43
CA ALA A 20 -1.80 11.85 25.43
C ALA A 20 -1.02 10.74 26.13
N ARG A 21 -1.63 10.07 27.11
CA ARG A 21 -1.07 8.83 27.69
C ARG A 21 -1.41 7.67 26.77
N VAL A 22 -0.41 7.18 26.04
CA VAL A 22 -0.54 6.08 25.08
C VAL A 22 0.39 4.94 25.52
N SER A 23 -0.01 3.68 25.30
CA SER A 23 0.87 2.55 25.60
C SER A 23 2.13 2.59 24.73
N THR A 24 3.26 2.14 25.26
CA THR A 24 4.55 2.15 24.58
C THR A 24 4.49 1.45 23.22
N ARG A 25 3.84 0.28 23.14
CA ARG A 25 3.67 -0.48 21.90
C ARG A 25 2.91 0.29 20.81
N ILE A 26 1.86 1.02 21.19
CA ILE A 26 1.09 1.84 20.22
C ILE A 26 1.94 3.02 19.75
N LEU A 27 2.67 3.66 20.67
CA LEU A 27 3.56 4.77 20.36
C LEU A 27 4.72 4.36 19.43
N GLU A 28 5.28 3.17 19.63
CA GLU A 28 6.31 2.60 18.76
C GLU A 28 5.80 2.39 17.33
N GLY A 29 4.65 1.73 17.18
CA GLY A 29 4.04 1.54 15.86
C GLY A 29 3.67 2.85 15.17
N PHE A 30 3.14 3.82 15.92
CA PHE A 30 2.83 5.14 15.40
C PHE A 30 4.10 5.91 14.98
N ASN A 31 5.19 5.80 15.75
CA ASN A 31 6.48 6.39 15.41
C ASN A 31 7.09 5.78 14.14
N GLU A 32 6.89 4.49 13.90
CA GLU A 32 7.36 3.84 12.68
C GLU A 32 6.61 4.36 11.45
N ILE A 33 5.28 4.41 11.52
CA ILE A 33 4.42 4.88 10.42
C ILE A 33 4.75 6.33 10.07
N ARG A 34 4.76 7.24 11.06
CA ARG A 34 5.03 8.66 10.77
C ARG A 34 6.42 8.88 10.16
N ARG A 35 7.42 8.06 10.51
CA ARG A 35 8.77 8.17 9.94
C ARG A 35 8.80 7.76 8.47
N LYS A 36 8.06 6.71 8.09
CA LYS A 36 7.92 6.30 6.68
C LYS A 36 7.26 7.41 5.84
N GLU A 37 6.35 8.17 6.45
CA GLU A 37 5.67 9.30 5.80
C GLU A 37 6.44 10.62 5.89
N GLY A 38 7.61 10.65 6.55
CA GLY A 38 8.40 11.87 6.72
C GLY A 38 7.81 12.91 7.68
N LEU A 39 6.90 12.51 8.57
CA LEU A 39 6.17 13.41 9.47
C LEU A 39 6.78 13.48 10.88
N SER A 40 6.81 14.68 11.44
CA SER A 40 7.05 14.86 12.87
C SER A 40 5.86 14.32 13.70
N LEU A 41 6.10 14.06 14.98
CA LEU A 41 5.03 13.56 15.88
C LEU A 41 3.87 14.56 15.96
N GLY A 42 4.17 15.86 15.99
CA GLY A 42 3.16 16.92 16.05
C GLY A 42 2.31 16.99 14.79
N GLU A 43 2.93 16.91 13.61
CA GLU A 43 2.23 16.91 12.31
C GLU A 43 1.32 15.70 12.14
N ALA A 44 1.81 14.51 12.51
CA ALA A 44 1.01 13.29 12.43
C ALA A 44 -0.22 13.33 13.37
N VAL A 45 -0.05 13.84 14.59
CA VAL A 45 -1.16 14.03 15.54
C VAL A 45 -2.13 15.12 15.05
N GLN A 46 -1.60 16.21 14.50
CA GLN A 46 -2.43 17.28 13.94
C GLN A 46 -3.27 16.79 12.78
N ALA A 47 -2.69 16.03 11.84
CA ALA A 47 -3.41 15.44 10.71
C ALA A 47 -4.53 14.49 11.16
N LEU A 48 -4.28 13.69 12.22
CA LEU A 48 -5.31 12.84 12.84
C LEU A 48 -6.46 13.68 13.45
N MET A 49 -6.14 14.79 14.11
CA MET A 49 -7.14 15.69 14.70
C MET A 49 -7.96 16.41 13.64
N GLU A 50 -7.32 16.89 12.57
CA GLU A 50 -7.99 17.51 11.43
C GLU A 50 -8.95 16.52 10.78
N THR A 51 -8.50 15.29 10.52
CA THR A 51 -9.35 14.21 10.00
C THR A 51 -10.53 13.89 10.94
N ALA A 52 -10.30 13.90 12.26
CA ALA A 52 -11.36 13.66 13.24
C ALA A 52 -12.41 14.79 13.25
N ASN A 53 -11.97 16.04 13.07
CA ASN A 53 -12.85 17.19 12.96
C ASN A 53 -13.67 17.14 11.67
N ASP A 54 -13.04 16.84 10.53
CA ASP A 54 -13.71 16.74 9.23
C ASP A 54 -14.77 15.64 9.21
N LEU A 55 -14.49 14.50 9.88
CA LEU A 55 -15.43 13.38 10.02
C LEU A 55 -16.42 13.55 11.18
N GLY A 56 -16.31 14.61 11.97
CA GLY A 56 -17.16 14.92 13.12
C GLY A 56 -17.02 13.97 14.32
N SER A 57 -16.10 13.00 14.29
CA SER A 57 -15.86 12.06 15.40
C SER A 57 -14.57 11.25 15.23
N ILE A 58 -13.81 11.09 16.32
CA ILE A 58 -12.64 10.19 16.38
C ILE A 58 -13.02 8.72 16.07
N LYS A 59 -14.26 8.30 16.36
CA LYS A 59 -14.75 6.94 16.03
C LYS A 59 -14.86 6.73 14.51
N HIS A 60 -15.18 7.78 13.77
CA HIS A 60 -15.26 7.73 12.31
C HIS A 60 -13.88 7.65 11.65
N VAL A 61 -12.83 8.20 12.28
CA VAL A 61 -11.45 8.05 11.80
C VAL A 61 -11.04 6.58 11.74
N ARG A 62 -11.36 5.80 12.78
CA ARG A 62 -11.09 4.36 12.81
C ARG A 62 -11.84 3.63 11.70
N ALA A 63 -13.15 3.89 11.56
CA ALA A 63 -13.97 3.26 10.52
C ALA A 63 -13.47 3.62 9.11
N ALA A 64 -13.02 4.87 8.90
CA ALA A 64 -12.43 5.31 7.64
C ALA A 64 -11.10 4.61 7.36
N ALA A 65 -10.25 4.42 8.38
CA ALA A 65 -8.99 3.68 8.25
C ALA A 65 -9.21 2.19 7.94
N GLU A 66 -10.16 1.55 8.63
CA GLU A 66 -10.56 0.16 8.37
C GLU A 66 -11.12 0.02 6.94
N SER A 67 -12.03 0.91 6.52
CA SER A 67 -12.54 0.94 5.15
C SER A 67 -11.46 1.21 4.10
N GLY A 68 -10.46 2.03 4.43
CA GLY A 68 -9.31 2.31 3.57
C GLY A 68 -8.44 1.08 3.38
N ARG A 69 -8.20 0.31 4.45
CA ARG A 69 -7.48 -0.96 4.40
C ARG A 69 -8.20 -1.99 3.53
N ASP A 70 -9.51 -2.13 3.69
CA ASP A 70 -10.30 -3.06 2.89
C ASP A 70 -10.29 -2.67 1.40
N ARG A 71 -10.43 -1.38 1.11
CA ARG A 71 -10.33 -0.87 -0.27
C ARG A 71 -8.94 -1.10 -0.86
N LEU A 72 -7.88 -0.90 -0.08
CA LEU A 72 -6.51 -1.16 -0.52
C LEU A 72 -6.31 -2.65 -0.82
N GLN A 73 -6.74 -3.53 0.09
CA GLN A 73 -6.67 -4.98 -0.12
C GLN A 73 -7.46 -5.41 -1.35
N GLN A 74 -8.65 -4.85 -1.57
CA GLN A 74 -9.43 -5.11 -2.79
C GLN A 74 -8.69 -4.65 -4.06
N LYS A 75 -8.03 -3.48 -4.02
CA LYS A 75 -7.24 -2.99 -5.17
C LYS A 75 -6.05 -3.90 -5.48
N ILE A 76 -5.30 -4.31 -4.45
CA ILE A 76 -4.13 -5.18 -4.62
C ILE A 76 -4.59 -6.55 -5.14
N ARG A 77 -5.68 -7.10 -4.59
CA ARG A 77 -6.31 -8.34 -5.09
C ARG A 77 -6.66 -8.24 -6.58
N LEU A 78 -7.38 -7.19 -6.98
CA LEU A 78 -7.76 -6.98 -8.38
C LEU A 78 -6.53 -6.80 -9.29
N ALA A 79 -5.48 -6.14 -8.81
CA ALA A 79 -4.22 -5.99 -9.54
C ALA A 79 -3.53 -7.35 -9.75
N LEU A 80 -3.49 -8.20 -8.71
CA LEU A 80 -2.94 -9.55 -8.80
C LEU A 80 -3.76 -10.43 -9.75
N GLU A 81 -5.10 -10.43 -9.63
CA GLU A 81 -5.99 -11.14 -10.56
C GLU A 81 -5.74 -10.73 -12.01
N ALA A 82 -5.61 -9.42 -12.27
CA ALA A 82 -5.34 -8.91 -13.61
C ALA A 82 -3.97 -9.34 -14.15
N GLU A 83 -2.93 -9.33 -13.31
CA GLU A 83 -1.59 -9.73 -13.74
C GLU A 83 -1.49 -11.24 -13.97
N ILE A 84 -2.11 -12.06 -13.12
CA ILE A 84 -2.25 -13.52 -13.33
C ILE A 84 -2.93 -13.77 -14.67
N ASN A 85 -4.08 -13.15 -14.93
CA ASN A 85 -4.83 -13.39 -16.17
C ASN A 85 -4.04 -12.96 -17.41
N ARG A 86 -3.32 -11.84 -17.33
CA ARG A 86 -2.42 -11.38 -18.41
C ARG A 86 -1.32 -12.40 -18.65
N PHE A 87 -0.65 -12.86 -17.59
CA PHE A 87 0.47 -13.77 -17.71
C PHE A 87 0.03 -15.17 -18.16
N GLU A 88 -1.11 -15.65 -17.68
CA GLU A 88 -1.74 -16.90 -18.12
C GLU A 88 -2.05 -16.86 -19.62
N ALA A 89 -2.62 -15.76 -20.13
CA ALA A 89 -2.87 -15.60 -21.55
C ALA A 89 -1.58 -15.55 -22.38
N TYR A 90 -0.57 -14.83 -21.90
CA TYR A 90 0.74 -14.74 -22.53
C TYR A 90 1.46 -16.10 -22.60
N TYR A 91 1.43 -16.84 -21.49
CA TYR A 91 2.03 -18.17 -21.38
C TYR A 91 1.33 -19.19 -22.28
N GLU A 92 -0.01 -19.17 -22.34
CA GLU A 92 -0.78 -20.05 -23.22
C GLU A 92 -0.57 -19.73 -24.70
N ASP A 93 -0.34 -18.47 -25.07
CA ASP A 93 0.05 -18.08 -26.44
C ASP A 93 1.41 -18.70 -26.81
N ASP A 94 2.41 -18.53 -25.95
CA ASP A 94 3.75 -19.08 -26.17
C ASP A 94 3.79 -20.60 -26.21
N ARG A 95 2.92 -21.28 -25.47
CA ARG A 95 2.80 -22.75 -25.53
C ARG A 95 2.20 -23.23 -26.85
N ARG A 96 1.32 -22.45 -27.45
CA ARG A 96 0.63 -22.81 -28.71
C ARG A 96 1.47 -22.48 -29.92
N ASP A 97 2.13 -21.33 -29.89
CA ASP A 97 2.94 -20.82 -31.00
C ASP A 97 4.33 -20.39 -30.48
N PRO A 98 5.19 -21.36 -30.12
CA PRO A 98 6.51 -21.04 -29.62
C PRO A 98 7.36 -20.40 -30.73
N PRO A 99 8.12 -19.33 -30.45
CA PRO A 99 8.94 -18.70 -31.46
C PRO A 99 10.02 -19.67 -31.97
N GLU A 100 10.12 -19.80 -33.30
CA GLU A 100 11.11 -20.68 -33.96
C GLU A 100 12.54 -20.17 -33.79
N GLU A 101 12.71 -18.84 -33.68
CA GLU A 101 14.01 -18.18 -33.57
C GLU A 101 14.46 -18.02 -32.13
N THR A 102 15.75 -18.30 -31.87
CA THR A 102 16.37 -18.14 -30.55
C THR A 102 16.28 -16.71 -30.02
N LEU A 103 16.35 -15.69 -30.89
CA LEU A 103 16.21 -14.29 -30.48
C LEU A 103 14.77 -13.98 -30.04
N GLY A 104 13.78 -14.47 -30.78
CA GLY A 104 12.36 -14.36 -30.43
C GLY A 104 12.06 -15.00 -29.07
N TRP A 105 12.62 -16.19 -28.83
CA TRP A 105 12.51 -16.86 -27.53
C TRP A 105 13.08 -16.03 -26.38
N LYS A 106 14.27 -15.44 -26.55
CA LYS A 106 14.90 -14.60 -25.51
C LYS A 106 14.07 -13.37 -25.16
N VAL A 107 13.50 -12.70 -26.16
CA VAL A 107 12.62 -11.54 -25.94
C VAL A 107 11.40 -11.96 -25.14
N ARG A 108 10.73 -13.05 -25.58
CA ARG A 108 9.52 -13.52 -24.91
C ARG A 108 9.78 -14.00 -23.48
N ALA A 109 10.88 -14.72 -23.24
CA ALA A 109 11.30 -15.15 -21.90
C ALA A 109 11.62 -13.95 -20.98
N GLY A 110 12.22 -12.89 -21.51
CA GLY A 110 12.48 -11.65 -20.76
C GLY A 110 11.20 -10.91 -20.37
N GLU A 111 10.18 -10.94 -21.21
CA GLU A 111 8.86 -10.38 -20.89
C GLU A 111 8.10 -11.23 -19.86
N ALA A 112 8.09 -12.55 -20.03
CA ALA A 112 7.56 -13.47 -19.02
C ALA A 112 8.19 -13.25 -17.64
N ARG A 113 9.51 -13.05 -17.57
CA ARG A 113 10.23 -12.76 -16.32
C ARG A 113 9.74 -11.49 -15.64
N ARG A 114 9.53 -10.40 -16.39
CA ARG A 114 8.99 -9.15 -15.84
C ARG A 114 7.58 -9.31 -15.29
N MET A 115 6.73 -10.11 -15.96
CA MET A 115 5.38 -10.43 -15.45
C MET A 115 5.45 -11.25 -14.17
N MET A 116 6.34 -12.26 -14.11
CA MET A 116 6.55 -13.08 -12.90
C MET A 116 7.02 -12.24 -11.71
N GLU A 117 7.99 -11.33 -11.91
CA GLU A 117 8.47 -10.42 -10.86
C GLU A 117 7.33 -9.56 -10.30
N LYS A 118 6.49 -9.00 -11.18
CA LYS A 118 5.34 -8.20 -10.75
C LYS A 118 4.29 -9.02 -9.98
N ILE A 119 4.06 -10.28 -10.37
CA ILE A 119 3.18 -11.20 -9.63
C ILE A 119 3.75 -11.47 -8.24
N ILE A 120 5.06 -11.75 -8.13
CA ILE A 120 5.74 -12.01 -6.86
C ILE A 120 5.61 -10.81 -5.91
N ASP A 121 5.82 -9.60 -6.40
CA ASP A 121 5.68 -8.37 -5.62
C ASP A 121 4.26 -8.22 -5.05
N LEU A 122 3.24 -8.43 -5.90
CA LEU A 122 1.83 -8.30 -5.49
C LEU A 122 1.40 -9.41 -4.52
N VAL A 123 1.90 -10.63 -4.67
CA VAL A 123 1.60 -11.75 -3.76
C VAL A 123 2.04 -11.42 -2.32
N GLY A 124 3.14 -10.70 -2.14
CA GLY A 124 3.60 -10.27 -0.81
C GLY A 124 2.64 -9.34 -0.06
N GLU A 125 1.68 -8.73 -0.77
CA GLU A 125 0.76 -7.73 -0.23
C GLU A 125 -0.70 -8.21 -0.13
N VAL A 126 -1.02 -9.37 -0.71
CA VAL A 126 -2.37 -9.95 -0.78
C VAL A 126 -2.62 -10.92 0.38
N THR A 127 -3.83 -10.88 0.96
CA THR A 127 -4.26 -11.82 2.00
C THR A 127 -5.06 -13.02 1.49
N ASP A 128 -5.45 -13.03 0.21
CA ASP A 128 -6.22 -14.10 -0.43
C ASP A 128 -5.34 -15.33 -0.71
N PRO A 129 -5.54 -16.45 0.01
CA PRO A 129 -4.67 -17.62 -0.11
C PRO A 129 -4.91 -18.43 -1.40
N GLU A 130 -6.12 -18.40 -1.95
CA GLU A 130 -6.42 -19.12 -3.20
C GLU A 130 -5.77 -18.40 -4.38
N LEU A 131 -5.89 -17.08 -4.41
CA LEU A 131 -5.27 -16.26 -5.44
C LEU A 131 -3.73 -16.34 -5.37
N THR A 132 -3.17 -16.35 -4.16
CA THR A 132 -1.73 -16.54 -3.93
C THR A 132 -1.26 -17.90 -4.45
N ARG A 133 -2.03 -18.97 -4.20
CA ARG A 133 -1.71 -20.30 -4.72
C ARG A 133 -1.75 -20.32 -6.25
N LYS A 134 -2.80 -19.75 -6.85
CA LYS A 134 -2.92 -19.65 -8.32
C LYS A 134 -1.72 -18.93 -8.94
N ALA A 135 -1.33 -17.78 -8.37
CA ALA A 135 -0.15 -17.04 -8.79
C ALA A 135 1.13 -17.87 -8.71
N HIS A 136 1.35 -18.53 -7.56
CA HIS A 136 2.52 -19.37 -7.33
C HIS A 136 2.62 -20.51 -8.35
N ASP A 137 1.52 -21.25 -8.56
CA ASP A 137 1.51 -22.39 -9.48
C ASP A 137 1.82 -21.94 -10.92
N LEU A 138 1.21 -20.83 -11.36
CA LEU A 138 1.48 -20.24 -12.68
C LEU A 138 2.96 -19.83 -12.84
N VAL A 139 3.54 -19.17 -11.83
CA VAL A 139 4.97 -18.78 -11.84
C VAL A 139 5.88 -20.00 -11.90
N VAL A 140 5.59 -21.05 -11.14
CA VAL A 140 6.39 -22.29 -11.14
C VAL A 140 6.32 -23.00 -12.48
N GLU A 141 5.12 -23.13 -13.06
CA GLU A 141 4.94 -23.74 -14.37
C GLU A 141 5.65 -22.96 -15.47
N ALA A 142 5.44 -21.65 -15.52
CA ALA A 142 6.07 -20.80 -16.53
C ALA A 142 7.59 -20.73 -16.37
N SER A 143 8.13 -20.72 -15.14
CA SER A 143 9.58 -20.75 -14.90
C SER A 143 10.24 -22.00 -15.47
N ARG A 144 9.55 -23.15 -15.43
CA ARG A 144 10.02 -24.40 -16.06
C ARG A 144 10.01 -24.31 -17.58
N PHE A 145 9.02 -23.64 -18.14
CA PHE A 145 8.87 -23.49 -19.60
C PHE A 145 9.90 -22.51 -20.18
N TYR A 146 10.02 -21.31 -19.61
CA TYR A 146 10.93 -20.27 -20.10
C TYR A 146 12.40 -20.52 -19.76
N GLY A 147 12.70 -21.55 -18.96
CA GLY A 147 14.06 -21.95 -18.62
C GLY A 147 14.71 -20.99 -17.63
N ALA A 148 14.31 -21.08 -16.36
CA ALA A 148 15.21 -20.70 -15.26
C ALA A 148 16.36 -21.75 -15.18
N HIS A 149 17.40 -21.53 -15.98
CA HIS A 149 18.75 -22.06 -15.74
C HIS A 149 19.62 -20.94 -15.16
#